data_AF-A0A4Q4KQX3-F1
#
_entry.id   AF-A0A4Q4KQX3-F1
#
_cell.length_a   1.000
_cell.length_b   1.000
_cell.length_c   1.000
_cell.angle_alpha   90.00
_cell.angle_beta   90.00
_cell.angle_gamma   90.00
#
_symmetry.space_group_name_H-M   'P 1'
#
loop_
_entity.id
_entity.type
_entity.pdbx_description
1 polymer ?
#
loop_
_entity_poly.entity_id
_entity_poly.type
_entity_poly.pdbx_seq_one_letter_code
_entity_poly.pdbx_strand_id
1 'polypeptide(L)'
;MKKQYSYEKLGKRTAIITFLIASLICLLFLFTGDTKYGFRGYFFFLGALVVNFGIMIFLLVKASNSENSKKIYRSITWILLNIPVAIFYFMMGIYFIGTIRITIENNSGSDIKNMSITGCENKNIDLIKNGETENVWINIPNDCSIQLHYQNAKGDAQYETIMSYVTSGMGRKIIHKVGKGENW
;
A
#
# COMPACT_ATOMS: atom_id res chain seq x y z
N MET A 1 36.55 35.50 5.58
CA MET A 1 35.53 34.78 6.37
C MET A 1 34.95 33.62 5.55
N LYS A 2 35.19 32.37 5.93
CA LYS A 2 34.52 31.22 5.30
C LYS A 2 33.03 31.29 5.63
N LYS A 3 32.17 31.37 4.61
CA LYS A 3 30.71 31.33 4.75
C LYS A 3 30.35 30.07 5.55
N GLN A 4 29.91 30.24 6.79
CA GLN A 4 29.55 29.12 7.66
C GLN A 4 28.25 28.52 7.12
N TYR A 5 28.37 27.58 6.17
CA TYR A 5 27.21 26.81 5.72
C TYR A 5 26.58 26.14 6.94
N SER A 6 25.29 26.42 7.17
CA SER A 6 24.56 25.84 8.28
C SER A 6 24.26 24.38 7.94
N TYR A 7 25.23 23.50 8.21
CA TYR A 7 25.09 22.03 8.10
C TYR A 7 23.89 21.52 8.89
N GLU A 8 23.50 22.25 9.95
CA GLU A 8 22.28 22.04 10.72
C GLU A 8 21.03 21.94 9.83
N LYS A 9 20.93 22.78 8.79
CA LYS A 9 19.77 22.81 7.89
C LYS A 9 19.80 21.72 6.83
N LEU A 10 20.95 21.13 6.53
CA LEU A 10 21.10 20.14 5.47
C LEU A 10 20.30 18.87 5.79
N GLY A 11 20.60 18.21 6.91
CA GLY A 11 19.92 16.97 7.31
C GLY A 11 18.43 17.17 7.53
N LYS A 12 18.02 18.30 8.13
CA LYS A 12 16.59 18.65 8.28
C LYS A 12 15.87 18.78 6.93
N ARG A 13 16.47 19.49 5.96
CA ARG A 13 15.85 19.66 4.63
C ARG A 13 15.76 18.34 3.89
N THR A 14 16.85 17.56 3.87
CA THR A 14 16.86 16.24 3.24
C THR A 14 15.80 15.33 3.87
N ALA A 15 15.70 15.30 5.20
CA ALA A 15 14.72 14.49 5.90
C ALA A 15 13.28 14.86 5.51
N ILE A 16 12.94 16.16 5.56
CA ILE A 16 11.60 16.66 5.21
C ILE A 16 11.27 16.39 3.74
N ILE A 17 12.19 16.67 2.81
CA ILE A 17 11.94 16.45 1.37
C ILE A 17 11.72 14.96 1.10
N THR A 18 12.58 14.09 1.66
CA THR A 18 12.44 12.64 1.50
C THR A 18 11.12 12.15 2.07
N PHE A 19 10.75 12.64 3.26
CA PHE A 19 9.49 12.34 3.92
C PHE A 19 8.30 12.73 3.03
N LEU A 20 8.24 13.99 2.56
CA LEU A 20 7.13 14.48 1.75
C LEU A 20 6.96 13.68 0.45
N ILE A 21 8.05 13.34 -0.23
CA ILE A 21 7.99 12.54 -1.46
C ILE A 21 7.51 11.12 -1.13
N ALA A 22 8.05 10.48 -0.09
CA ALA A 22 7.60 9.16 0.36
C ALA A 22 6.11 9.16 0.71
N SER A 23 5.65 10.14 1.49
CA SER A 23 4.25 10.31 1.88
C SER A 23 3.35 10.47 0.65
N LEU A 24 3.76 11.28 -0.33
CA LEU A 24 2.99 11.47 -1.56
C LEU A 24 2.85 10.16 -2.34
N ILE A 25 3.95 9.43 -2.57
CA ILE A 25 3.92 8.14 -3.27
C ILE A 25 3.02 7.15 -2.51
N CYS A 26 3.16 7.13 -1.19
CA CYS A 26 2.40 6.26 -0.32
C CYS A 26 0.89 6.57 -0.38
N LEU A 27 0.50 7.84 -0.30
CA LEU A 27 -0.89 8.27 -0.43
C LEU A 27 -1.47 7.90 -1.80
N LEU A 28 -0.70 8.14 -2.88
CA LEU A 28 -1.12 7.76 -4.23
C LEU A 28 -1.39 6.25 -4.32
N PHE A 29 -0.52 5.42 -3.74
CA PHE A 29 -0.72 3.98 -3.66
C PHE A 29 -2.01 3.62 -2.88
N LEU A 30 -2.22 4.19 -1.69
CA LEU A 30 -3.40 3.89 -0.87
C LEU A 30 -4.73 4.28 -1.56
N PHE A 31 -4.78 5.47 -2.17
CA PHE A 31 -5.99 5.96 -2.82
C PHE A 31 -6.29 5.22 -4.12
N THR A 32 -5.29 4.95 -4.94
CA THR A 32 -5.50 4.30 -6.24
C THR A 32 -5.56 2.78 -6.13
N GLY A 33 -4.81 2.17 -5.20
CA GLY A 33 -4.56 0.73 -5.19
C GLY A 33 -3.71 0.24 -6.37
N ASP A 34 -3.09 1.15 -7.13
CA ASP A 34 -2.28 0.79 -8.30
C ASP A 34 -0.87 0.40 -7.84
N THR A 35 -0.51 -0.87 -8.09
CA THR A 35 0.77 -1.46 -7.71
C THR A 35 1.97 -0.74 -8.33
N LYS A 36 1.79 0.02 -9.42
CA LYS A 36 2.84 0.89 -9.98
C LYS A 36 3.35 1.91 -8.98
N TYR A 37 2.49 2.48 -8.13
CA TYR A 37 2.92 3.39 -7.08
C TYR A 37 3.68 2.66 -5.97
N GLY A 38 3.29 1.42 -5.65
CA GLY A 38 4.06 0.55 -4.75
C GLY A 38 5.48 0.31 -5.26
N PHE A 39 5.63 -0.06 -6.54
CA PHE A 39 6.95 -0.23 -7.17
C PHE A 39 7.77 1.07 -7.21
N ARG A 40 7.16 2.21 -7.57
CA ARG A 40 7.83 3.52 -7.50
C ARG A 40 8.30 3.86 -6.09
N GLY A 41 7.48 3.54 -5.08
CA GLY A 41 7.81 3.71 -3.67
C GLY A 41 9.02 2.86 -3.25
N TYR A 42 9.07 1.61 -3.71
CA TYR A 42 10.20 0.71 -3.46
C TYR A 42 11.51 1.25 -4.05
N PHE A 43 11.53 1.66 -5.32
CA PHE A 43 12.74 2.23 -5.93
C PHE A 43 13.14 3.56 -5.30
N PHE A 44 12.15 4.40 -4.96
CA PHE A 44 12.40 5.62 -4.20
C PHE A 44 13.05 5.32 -2.84
N PHE A 45 12.55 4.33 -2.11
CA PHE A 45 13.11 3.91 -0.82
C PHE A 45 14.59 3.50 -0.96
N LEU A 46 14.94 2.68 -1.95
CA LEU A 46 16.33 2.27 -2.21
C LEU A 46 17.24 3.48 -2.51
N GLY A 47 16.79 4.39 -3.39
CA GLY A 47 17.54 5.59 -3.72
C GLY A 47 17.69 6.54 -2.53
N ALA A 48 16.60 6.76 -1.79
CA ALA A 48 16.58 7.58 -0.59
C ALA A 48 17.48 7.01 0.51
N LEU A 49 17.58 5.68 0.65
CA LEU A 49 18.50 5.03 1.58
C LEU A 49 19.95 5.41 1.26
N VAL A 50 20.38 5.27 0.01
CA VAL A 50 21.75 5.62 -0.43
C VAL A 50 22.04 7.10 -0.21
N VAL A 51 21.13 7.98 -0.62
CA VAL A 51 21.30 9.45 -0.48
C VAL A 51 21.36 9.87 0.99
N ASN A 52 20.43 9.39 1.82
CA ASN A 52 20.40 9.73 3.24
C ASN A 52 21.62 9.19 3.98
N PHE A 53 22.07 7.97 3.65
CA PHE A 53 23.26 7.39 4.24
C PHE A 53 24.53 8.15 3.84
N GLY A 54 24.66 8.54 2.57
CA GLY A 54 25.78 9.36 2.09
C GLY A 54 25.84 10.72 2.77
N ILE A 55 24.70 11.40 2.92
CA ILE A 55 24.62 12.69 3.65
C ILE A 55 24.94 12.49 5.13
N MET A 56 24.45 11.42 5.74
CA MET A 56 24.72 11.11 7.14
C MET A 56 26.22 10.88 7.41
N ILE A 57 26.90 10.07 6.58
CA ILE A 57 28.36 9.86 6.67
C ILE A 57 29.09 11.20 6.54
N PHE A 58 28.72 12.00 5.54
CA PHE A 58 29.30 13.33 5.35
C PHE A 58 29.15 14.22 6.59
N LEU A 59 27.97 14.24 7.20
CA LEU A 59 27.73 15.01 8.42
C LEU A 59 28.51 14.46 9.63
N LEU A 60 28.68 13.14 9.76
CA LEU A 60 29.48 12.52 10.82
C LEU A 60 30.96 12.90 10.72
N VAL A 61 31.55 12.83 9.52
CA VAL A 61 32.94 13.26 9.26
C VAL A 61 33.11 14.74 9.60
N LYS A 62 32.12 15.58 9.29
CA LYS A 62 32.15 17.00 9.66
C LYS A 62 31.96 17.25 11.15
N ALA A 63 31.11 16.48 11.83
CA ALA A 63 30.91 16.59 13.27
C ALA A 63 32.19 16.27 14.05
N SER A 64 32.93 15.25 13.62
CA SER A 64 34.20 14.84 14.26
C SER A 64 35.28 15.93 14.23
N ASN A 65 35.19 16.87 13.29
CA ASN A 65 36.21 17.89 13.05
C ASN A 65 35.74 19.31 13.42
N SER A 66 34.65 19.46 14.17
CA SER A 66 34.08 20.78 14.49
C SER A 66 33.89 21.00 15.99
N GLU A 67 34.23 22.20 16.47
CA GLU A 67 33.94 22.64 17.85
C GLU A 67 32.44 22.70 18.18
N ASN A 68 31.57 22.82 17.16
CA ASN A 68 30.11 22.90 17.34
C ASN A 68 29.39 21.64 16.83
N SER A 69 29.90 20.48 17.20
CA SER A 69 29.40 19.16 16.77
C SER A 69 27.94 18.91 17.17
N LYS A 70 27.47 19.48 18.28
CA LYS A 70 26.09 19.31 18.80
C LYS A 70 25.02 19.69 17.79
N LYS A 71 25.20 20.80 17.05
CA LYS A 71 24.24 21.22 16.01
C LYS A 71 24.23 20.27 14.79
N ILE A 72 25.38 19.68 14.47
CA ILE A 72 25.51 18.71 13.37
C ILE A 72 24.84 17.39 13.76
N TYR A 73 25.06 16.91 14.99
CA TYR A 73 24.36 15.72 15.51
C TYR A 73 22.84 15.88 15.51
N ARG A 74 22.33 17.06 15.86
CA ARG A 74 20.89 17.35 15.73
C ARG A 74 20.38 17.19 14.30
N SER A 75 21.18 17.59 13.30
CA SER A 75 20.85 17.41 11.88
C SER A 75 20.85 15.93 11.48
N ILE A 76 21.79 15.15 11.99
CA ILE A 76 21.83 13.69 11.79
C ILE A 76 20.59 13.02 12.39
N THR A 77 20.16 13.44 13.59
CA THR A 77 18.93 12.94 14.21
C THR A 77 17.71 13.13 13.30
N TRP A 78 17.60 14.26 12.59
CA TRP A 78 16.50 14.46 11.63
C TRP A 78 16.50 13.42 10.50
N ILE A 79 17.67 13.04 9.99
CA ILE A 79 17.77 11.99 8.97
C ILE A 79 17.39 10.63 9.56
N LEU A 80 17.85 10.32 10.78
CA LEU A 80 17.54 9.06 11.46
C LEU A 80 16.03 8.89 11.74
N LEU A 81 15.30 9.98 11.98
CA LEU A 81 13.84 9.93 12.14
C LEU A 81 13.10 9.41 10.90
N ASN A 82 13.71 9.44 9.71
CA ASN A 82 13.10 8.83 8.52
C ASN A 82 13.13 7.30 8.55
N ILE A 83 14.00 6.66 9.35
CA ILE A 83 14.08 5.20 9.44
C ILE A 83 12.77 4.60 9.99
N PRO A 84 12.27 4.99 11.19
CA PRO A 84 11.00 4.44 11.69
C PRO A 84 9.82 4.77 10.78
N VAL A 85 9.82 5.95 10.13
CA VAL A 85 8.78 6.30 9.17
C VAL A 85 8.82 5.40 7.93
N ALA A 86 10.02 5.12 7.41
CA ALA A 86 10.18 4.23 6.27
C ALA A 86 9.76 2.79 6.61
N ILE A 87 10.09 2.29 7.80
CA ILE A 87 9.63 1.00 8.30
C ILE A 87 8.09 0.98 8.34
N PHE A 88 7.46 2.03 8.88
CA PHE A 88 6.01 2.13 8.92
C PHE A 88 5.38 2.09 7.52
N TYR A 89 5.91 2.86 6.56
CA TYR A 89 5.42 2.82 5.16
C TYR A 89 5.64 1.47 4.48
N PHE A 90 6.77 0.83 4.74
CA PHE A 90 7.07 -0.50 4.20
C PHE A 90 6.10 -1.55 4.73
N MET A 91 5.84 -1.56 6.04
CA MET A 91 4.87 -2.46 6.67
C MET A 91 3.46 -2.24 6.14
N MET A 92 3.06 -0.98 5.95
CA MET A 92 1.78 -0.65 5.34
C MET A 92 1.71 -1.14 3.90
N GLY A 93 2.78 -0.97 3.12
CA GLY A 93 2.90 -1.52 1.76
C GLY A 93 2.68 -3.03 1.74
N ILE A 94 3.38 -3.78 2.60
CA ILE A 94 3.23 -5.25 2.75
C ILE A 94 1.77 -5.62 3.06
N TYR A 95 1.14 -4.92 4.01
CA TYR A 95 -0.24 -5.18 4.39
C TYR A 95 -1.21 -5.03 3.20
N PHE A 96 -1.08 -3.96 2.41
CA PHE A 96 -1.95 -3.70 1.28
C PHE A 96 -1.70 -4.63 0.08
N ILE A 97 -0.45 -5.00 -0.20
CA ILE A 97 -0.18 -5.99 -1.26
C ILE A 97 -0.52 -7.43 -0.83
N GLY A 98 -0.69 -7.67 0.48
CA GLY A 98 -1.21 -8.93 1.01
C GLY A 98 -2.73 -9.03 0.98
N THR A 99 -3.45 -7.96 0.63
CA THR A 99 -4.91 -7.90 0.72
C THR A 99 -5.53 -7.48 -0.61
N ILE A 100 -6.50 -8.25 -1.12
CA ILE A 100 -7.33 -7.82 -2.26
C ILE A 100 -8.55 -7.09 -1.72
N ARG A 101 -8.89 -5.95 -2.34
CA ARG A 101 -10.17 -5.29 -2.14
C ARG A 101 -11.06 -5.54 -3.35
N ILE A 102 -12.14 -6.26 -3.14
CA ILE A 102 -13.13 -6.60 -4.17
C ILE A 102 -14.32 -5.66 -3.99
N THR A 103 -14.65 -4.89 -5.02
CA THR A 103 -15.90 -4.15 -5.10
C THR A 103 -16.89 -4.99 -5.88
N ILE A 104 -17.88 -5.55 -5.21
CA ILE A 104 -18.91 -6.38 -5.83
C ILE A 104 -20.04 -5.45 -6.26
N GLU A 105 -20.36 -5.44 -7.56
CA GLU A 105 -21.45 -4.66 -8.12
C GLU A 105 -22.61 -5.58 -8.51
N ASN A 106 -23.79 -5.36 -7.91
CA ASN A 106 -25.00 -6.05 -8.32
C ASN A 106 -25.75 -5.23 -9.37
N ASN A 107 -25.52 -5.56 -10.64
CA ASN A 107 -26.28 -5.01 -11.78
C ASN A 107 -27.07 -6.11 -12.51
N SER A 108 -27.49 -7.14 -11.77
CA SER A 108 -28.16 -8.33 -12.34
C SER A 108 -29.63 -8.11 -12.68
N GLY A 109 -30.22 -6.98 -12.28
CA GLY A 109 -31.64 -6.70 -12.41
C GLY A 109 -32.49 -7.20 -11.24
N SER A 110 -31.87 -7.83 -10.23
CA SER A 110 -32.54 -8.38 -9.05
C SER A 110 -31.64 -8.33 -7.80
N ASP A 111 -32.25 -8.35 -6.63
CA ASP A 111 -31.52 -8.48 -5.37
C ASP A 111 -30.83 -9.85 -5.26
N ILE A 112 -29.62 -9.87 -4.71
CA ILE A 112 -28.84 -11.10 -4.52
C ILE A 112 -28.68 -11.36 -3.04
N LYS A 113 -28.98 -12.59 -2.62
CA LYS A 113 -28.96 -13.04 -1.22
C LYS A 113 -27.96 -14.15 -0.99
N ASN A 114 -27.54 -14.31 0.27
CA ASN A 114 -26.72 -15.41 0.76
C ASN A 114 -25.44 -15.59 -0.07
N MET A 115 -24.76 -14.49 -0.33
CA MET A 115 -23.53 -14.49 -1.10
C MET A 115 -22.38 -14.91 -0.19
N SER A 116 -21.53 -15.81 -0.66
CA SER A 116 -20.31 -16.21 0.03
C SER A 116 -19.12 -16.11 -0.91
N ILE A 117 -18.06 -15.49 -0.40
CA ILE A 117 -16.73 -15.49 -1.02
C ILE A 117 -15.94 -16.59 -0.33
N THR A 118 -15.31 -17.45 -1.12
CA THR A 118 -14.48 -18.56 -0.62
C THR A 118 -13.13 -18.61 -1.33
N GLY A 119 -12.23 -19.42 -0.79
CA GLY A 119 -10.90 -19.65 -1.32
C GLY A 119 -9.82 -19.16 -0.36
N CYS A 120 -9.29 -17.96 -0.56
CA CYS A 120 -8.26 -17.38 0.32
C CYS A 120 -8.76 -17.07 1.74
N GLU A 121 -9.99 -16.57 1.83
CA GLU A 121 -10.69 -16.27 3.08
C GLU A 121 -12.19 -16.47 2.83
N ASN A 122 -12.93 -16.87 3.86
CA ASN A 122 -14.37 -17.03 3.77
C ASN A 122 -15.07 -15.77 4.29
N LYS A 123 -15.92 -15.15 3.45
CA LYS A 123 -16.75 -14.00 3.83
C LYS A 123 -18.18 -14.25 3.37
N ASN A 124 -19.15 -13.86 4.19
CA ASN A 124 -20.56 -13.92 3.84
C ASN A 124 -21.14 -12.50 3.73
N ILE A 125 -22.04 -12.32 2.77
CA ILE A 125 -22.78 -11.09 2.52
C ILE A 125 -24.25 -11.46 2.38
N ASP A 126 -25.08 -10.94 3.28
CA ASP A 126 -26.47 -11.38 3.41
C ASP A 126 -27.33 -10.94 2.21
N LEU A 127 -27.17 -9.68 1.79
CA LEU A 127 -27.96 -9.06 0.74
C LEU A 127 -27.17 -7.93 0.07
N ILE A 128 -27.18 -7.91 -1.27
CA ILE A 128 -26.78 -6.74 -2.07
C ILE A 128 -27.96 -6.42 -2.98
N LYS A 129 -28.58 -5.23 -2.84
CA LYS A 129 -29.71 -4.88 -3.70
C LYS A 129 -29.27 -4.56 -5.12
N ASN A 130 -30.19 -4.66 -6.06
CA ASN A 130 -29.91 -4.25 -7.43
C ASN A 130 -29.51 -2.76 -7.49
N GLY A 131 -28.37 -2.48 -8.13
CA GLY A 131 -27.75 -1.15 -8.23
C GLY A 131 -26.82 -0.79 -7.06
N GLU A 132 -26.70 -1.64 -6.03
CA GLU A 132 -25.78 -1.42 -4.91
C GLU A 132 -24.42 -2.08 -5.15
N THR A 133 -23.43 -1.61 -4.38
CA THR A 133 -22.06 -2.11 -4.40
C THR A 133 -21.57 -2.40 -2.99
N GLU A 134 -20.83 -3.49 -2.81
CA GLU A 134 -20.25 -3.87 -1.52
C GLU A 134 -18.73 -4.02 -1.62
N ASN A 135 -17.99 -3.55 -0.62
CA ASN A 135 -16.52 -3.66 -0.58
C ASN A 135 -16.08 -4.76 0.38
N VAL A 136 -15.42 -5.79 -0.14
CA VAL A 136 -14.89 -6.88 0.67
C VAL A 136 -13.37 -6.91 0.60
N TRP A 137 -12.74 -7.08 1.76
CA TRP A 137 -11.29 -7.24 1.88
C TRP A 137 -10.97 -8.71 2.15
N ILE A 138 -10.10 -9.28 1.32
CA ILE A 138 -9.70 -10.68 1.35
C ILE A 138 -8.19 -10.74 1.54
N ASN A 139 -7.73 -11.34 2.64
CA ASN A 139 -6.31 -11.57 2.86
C ASN A 139 -5.80 -12.70 1.94
N ILE A 140 -4.56 -12.60 1.47
CA ILE A 140 -3.88 -13.60 0.62
C ILE A 140 -2.69 -14.19 1.41
N PRO A 141 -2.93 -15.15 2.32
CA PRO A 141 -1.87 -15.74 3.13
C PRO A 141 -0.94 -16.66 2.32
N ASN A 142 -1.44 -17.26 1.25
CA ASN A 142 -0.75 -18.21 0.38
C ASN A 142 -1.41 -18.23 -1.02
N ASP A 143 -0.94 -19.12 -1.89
CA ASP A 143 -1.51 -19.36 -3.21
C ASP A 143 -2.94 -19.91 -3.09
N CYS A 144 -3.91 -19.22 -3.68
CA CYS A 144 -5.34 -19.58 -3.62
C CYS A 144 -6.09 -19.04 -4.86
N SER A 145 -7.37 -19.41 -4.95
CA SER A 145 -8.33 -18.78 -5.86
C SER A 145 -9.36 -18.00 -5.05
N ILE A 146 -10.11 -17.10 -5.67
CA ILE A 146 -11.22 -16.38 -5.04
C ILE A 146 -12.48 -16.66 -5.85
N GLN A 147 -13.47 -17.24 -5.17
CA GLN A 147 -14.72 -17.67 -5.78
C GLN A 147 -15.90 -16.98 -5.10
N LEU A 148 -16.96 -16.78 -5.87
CA LEU A 148 -18.23 -16.21 -5.44
C LEU A 148 -19.33 -17.25 -5.60
N HIS A 149 -20.08 -17.48 -4.54
CA HIS A 149 -21.28 -18.30 -4.55
C HIS A 149 -22.46 -17.43 -4.14
N TYR A 150 -23.59 -17.57 -4.82
CA TYR A 150 -24.82 -16.84 -4.47
C TYR A 150 -26.06 -17.53 -5.04
N GLN A 151 -27.24 -17.09 -4.60
CA GLN A 151 -28.51 -17.50 -5.21
C GLN A 151 -29.03 -16.39 -6.12
N ASN A 152 -29.41 -16.75 -7.35
CA ASN A 152 -30.08 -15.82 -8.27
C ASN A 152 -31.55 -15.58 -7.84
N ALA A 153 -32.26 -14.67 -8.52
CA ALA A 153 -33.68 -14.40 -8.24
C ALA A 153 -34.61 -15.61 -8.41
N LYS A 154 -34.19 -16.64 -9.15
CA LYS A 154 -34.94 -17.90 -9.32
C LYS A 154 -34.66 -18.91 -8.21
N GLY A 155 -33.72 -18.61 -7.31
CA GLY A 155 -33.26 -19.51 -6.25
C GLY A 155 -32.16 -20.48 -6.70
N ASP A 156 -31.70 -20.42 -7.95
CA ASP A 156 -30.64 -21.30 -8.43
C ASP A 156 -29.30 -20.87 -7.85
N ALA A 157 -28.51 -21.85 -7.40
CA ALA A 157 -27.14 -21.62 -6.98
C ALA A 157 -26.28 -21.23 -8.19
N GLN A 158 -25.49 -20.17 -8.02
CA GLN A 158 -24.55 -19.65 -9.00
C GLN A 158 -23.13 -19.67 -8.43
N TYR A 159 -22.17 -19.90 -9.33
CA TYR A 159 -20.75 -20.03 -9.03
C TYR A 159 -19.97 -19.16 -10.01
N GLU A 160 -19.21 -18.19 -9.52
CA GLU A 160 -18.36 -17.35 -10.34
C GLU A 160 -16.94 -17.35 -9.80
N THR A 161 -15.96 -17.43 -10.69
CA THR A 161 -14.57 -17.19 -10.32
C THR A 161 -14.31 -15.69 -10.38
N ILE A 162 -13.87 -15.10 -9.27
CA ILE A 162 -13.44 -13.69 -9.23
C ILE A 162 -11.98 -13.63 -9.69
N MET A 163 -11.13 -14.51 -9.14
CA MET A 163 -9.75 -14.69 -9.56
C MET A 163 -9.37 -16.17 -9.48
N SER A 164 -8.92 -16.73 -10.59
CA SER A 164 -8.50 -18.14 -10.68
C SER A 164 -7.19 -18.44 -9.94
N TYR A 165 -6.31 -17.46 -9.81
CA TYR A 165 -5.06 -17.57 -9.04
C TYR A 165 -4.65 -16.22 -8.46
N VAL A 166 -4.34 -16.23 -7.17
CA VAL A 166 -3.72 -15.13 -6.43
C VAL A 166 -2.64 -15.68 -5.51
N THR A 167 -1.55 -14.94 -5.37
CA THR A 167 -0.45 -15.25 -4.43
C THR A 167 -0.14 -14.04 -3.56
N SER A 168 0.59 -14.27 -2.48
CA SER A 168 0.99 -13.21 -1.56
C SER A 168 1.74 -12.10 -2.30
N GLY A 169 1.33 -10.85 -2.10
CA GLY A 169 1.88 -9.69 -2.81
C GLY A 169 1.12 -9.29 -4.09
N MET A 170 0.10 -10.05 -4.52
CA MET A 170 -0.77 -9.67 -5.66
C MET A 170 -1.99 -8.83 -5.27
N GLY A 171 -2.03 -8.31 -4.05
CA GLY A 171 -3.10 -7.43 -3.54
C GLY A 171 -3.33 -6.23 -4.45
N ARG A 172 -4.59 -6.02 -4.82
CA ARG A 172 -5.05 -4.93 -5.67
C ARG A 172 -6.52 -4.63 -5.43
N LYS A 173 -7.00 -3.50 -5.95
CA LYS A 173 -8.42 -3.19 -6.02
C LYS A 173 -9.00 -3.77 -7.31
N ILE A 174 -10.06 -4.56 -7.21
CA ILE A 174 -10.80 -5.09 -8.36
C ILE A 174 -12.29 -4.77 -8.23
N ILE A 175 -12.96 -4.70 -9.37
CA ILE A 175 -14.42 -4.59 -9.46
C ILE A 175 -14.91 -5.89 -10.07
N HIS A 176 -15.83 -6.57 -9.38
CA HIS A 176 -16.48 -7.80 -9.87
C HIS A 176 -17.96 -7.53 -10.11
N LYS A 177 -18.41 -7.73 -11.35
CA LYS A 177 -19.82 -7.53 -11.73
C LYS A 177 -20.53 -8.86 -11.70
N VAL A 178 -21.48 -9.01 -10.78
CA VAL A 178 -22.20 -10.27 -10.59
C VAL A 178 -23.02 -10.61 -11.83
N GLY A 179 -23.01 -11.88 -12.23
CA GLY A 179 -23.73 -12.42 -13.39
C GLY A 179 -23.00 -12.27 -14.72
N LYS A 180 -21.79 -11.73 -14.74
CA LYS A 180 -20.99 -11.54 -15.96
C LYS A 180 -19.77 -12.45 -16.07
N GLY A 181 -19.50 -13.30 -15.06
CA GLY A 181 -18.29 -14.13 -15.01
C GLY A 181 -16.99 -13.31 -14.94
N GLU A 182 -15.85 -13.98 -15.19
CA GLU A 182 -14.52 -13.35 -15.18
C GLU A 182 -14.44 -12.23 -16.24
N ASN A 183 -14.29 -10.98 -15.78
CA ASN A 183 -13.98 -9.82 -16.62
C ASN A 183 -12.76 -9.12 -16.01
N TRP A 184 -11.55 -9.55 -16.39
CA TRP A 184 -10.29 -8.91 -16.01
C TRP A 184 -9.62 -8.22 -17.19
#